data_AF-T1C1T1-F1
#
_entry.id   AF-T1C1T1-F1
#
_cell.length_a   1.000
_cell.length_b   1.000
_cell.length_c   1.000
_cell.angle_alpha   90.00
_cell.angle_beta   90.00
_cell.angle_gamma   90.00
#
_symmetry.space_group_name_H-M   'P 1'
#
loop_
_entity.id
_entity.type
_entity.pdbx_description
1 polymer ?
#
loop_
_entity_poly.entity_id
_entity_poly.type
_entity_poly.pdbx_seq_one_letter_code
_entity_poly.pdbx_strand_id
1 'polypeptide(L)'
;MHQKKRRLSTLRARLAAMQSDHESGTIRLCFGSQRLFRAQFDREANGYADHATWRADWEATRSRQFFALGSQDETAGNQTCQARLEADGSFTLCLRLPDGLVDNGRKILELPGIRCAYGHDALVATLLSGRRIAAQTKAGKPIVKRVGAAISYRFLRDGKGWRVFASIEAQAVDHVSRRTLGALGIDINADHLALAETDRFGNLIAVK
;
A
#
# COMPACT_ATOMS: atom_id res chain seq x y z
N MET A 1 38.72 7.27 10.98
CA MET A 1 38.76 5.79 10.78
C MET A 1 37.80 4.97 11.69
N HIS A 2 37.06 5.57 12.63
CA HIS A 2 36.21 4.83 13.59
C HIS A 2 34.81 4.43 13.09
N GLN A 3 34.21 5.17 12.16
CA GLN A 3 32.83 4.92 11.73
C GLN A 3 32.65 3.58 11.00
N LYS A 4 33.63 3.18 10.17
CA LYS A 4 33.58 1.90 9.44
C LYS A 4 33.65 0.69 10.39
N LYS A 5 34.50 0.74 11.42
CA LYS A 5 34.60 -0.32 12.45
C LYS A 5 33.32 -0.42 13.28
N ARG A 6 32.73 0.71 13.69
CA ARG A 6 31.45 0.73 14.43
C ARG A 6 30.31 0.17 13.59
N ARG A 7 30.20 0.58 12.32
CA ARG A 7 29.21 0.06 11.38
C ARG A 7 29.35 -1.45 11.18
N LEU A 8 30.59 -1.95 11.02
CA LEU A 8 30.86 -3.39 10.90
C LEU A 8 30.40 -4.16 12.14
N SER A 9 30.67 -3.65 13.34
CA SER A 9 30.21 -4.26 14.60
C SER A 9 28.68 -4.34 14.67
N THR A 10 27.98 -3.25 14.34
CA THR A 10 26.50 -3.24 14.30
C THR A 10 25.94 -4.23 13.29
N LEU A 11 26.56 -4.34 12.11
CA LEU A 11 26.11 -5.29 11.08
C LEU A 11 26.32 -6.74 11.52
N ARG A 12 27.45 -7.06 12.14
CA ARG A 12 27.71 -8.40 12.70
C ARG A 12 26.71 -8.78 13.78
N ALA A 13 26.39 -7.87 14.70
CA ALA A 13 25.39 -8.12 15.73
C ALA A 13 23.99 -8.34 15.14
N ARG A 14 23.60 -7.56 14.12
CA ARG A 14 22.33 -7.75 13.42
C ARG A 14 22.27 -9.08 12.67
N LEU A 15 23.36 -9.46 12.00
CA LEU A 15 23.45 -10.74 11.30
C LEU A 15 23.25 -11.91 12.27
N ALA A 16 23.98 -11.92 13.39
CA ALA A 16 23.85 -12.96 14.40
C ALA A 16 22.42 -13.07 14.97
N ALA A 17 21.76 -11.93 15.21
CA ALA A 17 20.36 -11.92 15.66
C ALA A 17 19.41 -12.49 14.60
N MET A 18 19.57 -12.13 13.32
CA MET A 18 18.76 -12.66 12.22
C MET A 18 18.96 -14.16 12.01
N GLN A 19 20.19 -14.66 12.15
CA GLN A 19 20.49 -16.10 12.06
C GLN A 19 19.81 -16.88 13.19
N SER A 20 19.91 -16.38 14.42
CA SER A 20 19.23 -17.00 15.58
C SER A 20 17.70 -16.98 15.44
N ASP A 21 17.13 -15.87 14.97
CA ASP A 21 15.69 -15.78 14.70
C ASP A 21 15.28 -16.78 13.59
N HIS A 22 16.10 -16.95 12.54
CA HIS A 22 15.84 -17.92 11.47
C HIS A 22 15.92 -19.37 11.94
N GLU A 23 16.98 -19.74 12.66
CA GLU A 23 17.19 -21.09 13.23
C GLU A 23 16.06 -21.49 14.18
N SER A 24 15.52 -20.53 14.94
CA SER A 24 14.42 -20.75 15.88
C SER A 24 13.02 -20.62 15.25
N GLY A 25 12.92 -20.26 13.97
CA GLY A 25 11.64 -19.95 13.33
C GLY A 25 10.92 -18.72 13.93
N THR A 26 11.64 -17.86 14.64
CA THR A 26 11.09 -16.68 15.31
C THR A 26 10.87 -15.55 14.32
N ILE A 27 9.61 -15.12 14.16
CA ILE A 27 9.25 -13.96 13.35
C ILE A 27 9.00 -12.77 14.29
N ARG A 28 9.91 -11.80 14.31
CA ARG A 28 9.74 -10.55 15.10
C ARG A 28 8.86 -9.55 14.36
N LEU A 29 7.55 -9.61 14.61
CA LEU A 29 6.58 -8.66 14.06
C LEU A 29 6.15 -7.63 15.12
N CYS A 30 6.30 -6.35 14.81
CA CYS A 30 5.83 -5.25 15.66
C CYS A 30 4.90 -4.34 14.85
N PHE A 31 3.62 -4.32 15.21
CA PHE A 31 2.66 -3.38 14.64
C PHE A 31 2.80 -2.03 15.36
N GLY A 32 2.85 -0.91 14.64
CA GLY A 32 3.34 0.34 15.22
C GLY A 32 4.87 0.32 15.28
N SER A 33 5.53 1.39 14.85
CA SER A 33 6.97 1.34 14.55
C SER A 33 7.81 0.87 15.74
N GLN A 34 8.86 0.07 15.50
CA GLN A 34 9.81 -0.34 16.55
C GLN A 34 10.38 0.86 17.31
N ARG A 35 10.57 1.99 16.62
CA ARG A 35 10.99 3.26 17.23
C ARG A 35 9.98 3.73 18.28
N LEU A 36 8.70 3.78 17.91
CA LEU A 36 7.63 4.18 18.83
C LEU A 36 7.48 3.19 19.98
N PHE A 37 7.61 1.88 19.74
CA PHE A 37 7.60 0.89 20.83
C PHE A 37 8.74 1.17 21.82
N ARG A 38 9.95 1.40 21.33
CA ARG A 38 11.14 1.63 22.17
C ARG A 38 11.11 2.95 22.93
N ALA A 39 10.34 3.94 22.47
CA ALA A 39 10.20 5.23 23.15
C ALA A 39 9.69 5.10 24.59
N GLN A 40 8.99 4.01 24.93
CA GLN A 40 8.53 3.74 26.30
C GLN A 40 9.69 3.61 27.31
N PHE A 41 10.88 3.20 26.86
CA PHE A 41 12.02 2.91 27.74
C PHE A 41 12.83 4.17 28.11
N ASP A 42 12.67 5.26 27.38
CA ASP A 42 13.32 6.55 27.65
C ASP A 42 12.35 7.70 27.29
N ARG A 43 11.32 7.86 28.11
CA ARG A 43 10.16 8.72 27.80
C ARG A 43 10.54 10.19 27.64
N GLU A 44 11.39 10.70 28.53
CA GLU A 44 11.83 12.10 28.52
C GLU A 44 12.62 12.41 27.25
N ALA A 45 13.59 11.57 26.88
CA ALA A 45 14.36 11.76 25.64
C ALA A 45 13.50 11.61 24.37
N ASN A 46 12.35 10.92 24.47
CA ASN A 46 11.42 10.73 23.36
C ASN A 46 10.22 11.70 23.38
N GLY A 47 10.20 12.68 24.30
CA GLY A 47 9.18 13.74 24.35
C GLY A 47 7.82 13.31 24.93
N TYR A 48 7.78 12.24 25.72
CA TYR A 48 6.56 11.79 26.42
C TYR A 48 6.61 12.20 27.89
N ALA A 49 5.57 12.90 28.35
CA ALA A 49 5.44 13.32 29.74
C ALA A 49 5.19 12.13 30.69
N ASP A 50 4.45 11.12 30.22
CA ASP A 50 4.12 9.93 30.99
C ASP A 50 3.97 8.70 30.09
N HIS A 51 3.69 7.55 30.70
CA HIS A 51 3.46 6.32 29.95
C HIS A 51 2.09 6.32 29.25
N ALA A 52 1.11 7.08 29.75
CA ALA A 52 -0.24 7.12 29.20
C ALA A 52 -0.28 7.84 27.84
N THR A 53 0.42 8.97 27.72
CA THR A 53 0.62 9.73 26.49
C THR A 53 1.34 8.91 25.43
N TRP A 54 2.41 8.19 25.81
CA TRP A 54 3.05 7.23 24.92
C TRP A 54 2.08 6.14 24.45
N ARG A 55 1.32 5.55 25.38
CA ARG A 55 0.38 4.47 25.06
C ARG A 55 -0.72 4.94 24.10
N ALA A 56 -1.25 6.15 24.31
CA ALA A 56 -2.24 6.75 23.42
C ALA A 56 -1.68 6.96 22.01
N ASP A 57 -0.45 7.48 21.88
CA ASP A 57 0.21 7.65 20.59
C ASP A 57 0.53 6.30 19.92
N TRP A 58 0.96 5.30 20.71
CA TRP A 58 1.16 3.93 20.27
C TRP A 58 -0.11 3.31 19.70
N GLU A 59 -1.22 3.38 20.43
CA GLU A 59 -2.52 2.85 20.02
C GLU A 59 -3.06 3.60 18.79
N ALA A 60 -2.96 4.92 18.76
CA ALA A 60 -3.35 5.74 17.63
C ALA A 60 -2.54 5.39 16.37
N THR A 61 -1.21 5.30 16.48
CA THR A 61 -0.32 4.96 15.37
C THR A 61 -0.58 3.54 14.83
N ARG A 62 -0.98 2.60 15.69
CA ARG A 62 -1.30 1.23 15.31
C ARG A 62 -2.66 1.09 14.65
N SER A 63 -3.66 1.79 15.17
CA SER A 63 -5.05 1.68 14.73
C SER A 63 -5.42 2.61 13.57
N ARG A 64 -4.54 3.56 13.22
CA ARG A 64 -4.79 4.51 12.12
C ARG A 64 -4.84 3.87 10.74
N GLN A 65 -4.51 2.60 10.56
CA GLN A 65 -4.59 1.98 9.25
C GLN A 65 -4.91 0.49 9.32
N PHE A 66 -5.57 0.01 8.27
CA PHE A 66 -5.70 -1.40 7.98
C PHE A 66 -5.72 -1.63 6.47
N PHE A 67 -5.46 -2.86 6.07
CA PHE A 67 -5.33 -3.24 4.66
C PHE A 67 -6.20 -4.45 4.37
N ALA A 68 -7.13 -4.28 3.43
CA ALA A 68 -7.90 -5.36 2.84
C ALA A 68 -7.18 -5.82 1.57
N LEU A 69 -6.41 -6.90 1.68
CA LEU A 69 -5.72 -7.51 0.54
C LEU A 69 -6.75 -8.14 -0.40
N GLY A 70 -6.67 -7.80 -1.69
CA GLY A 70 -7.55 -8.35 -2.72
C GLY A 70 -6.94 -9.57 -3.43
N SER A 71 -7.80 -10.34 -4.07
CA SER A 71 -7.41 -11.42 -4.98
C SER A 71 -8.31 -11.46 -6.23
N GLN A 72 -7.75 -11.92 -7.35
CA GLN A 72 -8.40 -11.93 -8.67
C GLN A 72 -9.63 -12.84 -8.76
N ASP A 73 -9.71 -13.84 -7.89
CA ASP A 73 -10.79 -14.82 -7.80
C ASP A 73 -11.90 -14.38 -6.84
N GLU A 74 -11.78 -13.20 -6.24
CA GLU A 74 -12.75 -12.64 -5.30
C GLU A 74 -13.77 -11.73 -5.97
N THR A 75 -14.97 -11.66 -5.38
CA THR A 75 -16.02 -10.73 -5.83
C THR A 75 -15.51 -9.29 -5.70
N ALA A 76 -15.65 -8.50 -6.77
CA ALA A 76 -15.11 -7.13 -6.86
C ALA A 76 -13.62 -7.04 -6.50
N GLY A 77 -12.85 -8.11 -6.76
CA GLY A 77 -11.42 -8.18 -6.49
C GLY A 77 -11.03 -8.24 -5.01
N ASN A 78 -11.99 -8.34 -4.08
CA ASN A 78 -11.73 -8.33 -2.64
C ASN A 78 -12.93 -8.83 -1.80
N GLN A 79 -12.75 -9.86 -0.97
CA GLN A 79 -13.84 -10.36 -0.09
C GLN A 79 -14.12 -9.48 1.14
N THR A 80 -13.12 -8.74 1.62
CA THR A 80 -13.19 -7.93 2.83
C THR A 80 -13.82 -6.57 2.57
N CYS A 81 -13.53 -5.95 1.43
CA CYS A 81 -14.06 -4.64 1.05
C CYS A 81 -14.44 -4.62 -0.42
N GLN A 82 -15.72 -4.51 -0.74
CA GLN A 82 -16.20 -4.55 -2.14
C GLN A 82 -16.65 -3.15 -2.55
N ALA A 83 -16.18 -2.67 -3.70
CA ALA A 83 -16.69 -1.43 -4.28
C ALA A 83 -17.88 -1.73 -5.20
N ARG A 84 -18.93 -0.91 -5.08
CA ARG A 84 -20.08 -0.86 -5.98
C ARG A 84 -20.12 0.51 -6.65
N LEU A 85 -20.17 0.53 -7.98
CA LEU A 85 -20.33 1.75 -8.74
C LEU A 85 -21.80 2.19 -8.71
N GLU A 86 -22.03 3.44 -8.34
CA GLU A 86 -23.36 4.07 -8.34
C GLU A 86 -23.62 4.82 -9.64
N ALA A 87 -24.90 5.13 -9.91
CA ALA A 87 -25.32 5.82 -11.13
C ALA A 87 -24.73 7.24 -11.29
N ASP A 88 -24.36 7.89 -10.18
CA ASP A 88 -23.74 9.23 -10.15
C ASP A 88 -22.21 9.20 -10.32
N GLY A 89 -21.65 8.01 -10.59
CA GLY A 89 -20.21 7.78 -10.71
C GLY A 89 -19.47 7.77 -9.37
N SER A 90 -20.15 7.80 -8.23
CA SER A 90 -19.52 7.54 -6.93
C SER A 90 -19.41 6.05 -6.66
N PHE A 91 -18.56 5.70 -5.69
CA PHE A 91 -18.46 4.34 -5.17
C PHE A 91 -19.12 4.25 -3.80
N THR A 92 -19.83 3.15 -3.58
CA THR A 92 -20.15 2.65 -2.23
C THR A 92 -19.21 1.52 -1.90
N LEU A 93 -18.43 1.65 -0.83
CA LEU A 93 -17.59 0.56 -0.33
C LEU A 93 -18.36 -0.23 0.73
N CYS A 94 -18.54 -1.53 0.49
CA CYS A 94 -19.11 -2.49 1.41
C CYS A 94 -17.98 -3.20 2.17
N LEU A 95 -17.67 -2.73 3.38
CA LEU A 95 -16.63 -3.31 4.25
C LEU A 95 -17.24 -4.38 5.16
N ARG A 96 -16.75 -5.61 5.06
CA ARG A 96 -17.12 -6.70 5.97
C ARG A 96 -16.49 -6.48 7.34
N LEU A 97 -17.32 -6.46 8.37
CA LEU A 97 -16.89 -6.33 9.75
C LEU A 97 -16.54 -7.71 10.35
N PRO A 98 -15.49 -7.80 11.18
CA PRO A 98 -15.27 -8.93 12.08
C PRO A 98 -16.44 -9.09 13.04
N ASP A 99 -16.70 -10.31 13.51
CA ASP A 99 -17.87 -10.62 14.35
C ASP A 99 -17.90 -9.79 15.65
N GLY A 100 -16.74 -9.45 16.23
CA GLY A 100 -16.65 -8.59 17.41
C GLY A 100 -17.00 -7.11 17.19
N LEU A 101 -17.19 -6.67 15.94
CA LEU A 101 -17.60 -5.30 15.58
C LEU A 101 -18.98 -5.26 14.94
N VAL A 102 -19.68 -6.39 14.86
CA VAL A 102 -21.03 -6.46 14.30
C VAL A 102 -22.00 -5.81 15.27
N ASP A 103 -22.53 -4.64 14.87
CA ASP A 103 -23.62 -3.98 15.57
C ASP A 103 -24.96 -4.35 14.90
N ASN A 104 -25.95 -4.73 15.71
CA ASN A 104 -27.31 -5.04 15.26
C ASN A 104 -27.40 -6.08 14.11
N GLY A 105 -26.48 -7.06 14.09
CA GLY A 105 -26.44 -8.12 13.07
C GLY A 105 -25.94 -7.67 11.69
N ARG A 106 -25.53 -6.40 11.52
CA ARG A 106 -24.98 -5.89 10.27
C ARG A 106 -23.51 -6.25 10.15
N LYS A 107 -23.24 -7.30 9.37
CA LYS A 107 -21.87 -7.75 9.07
C LYS A 107 -21.16 -6.89 8.00
N ILE A 108 -21.86 -5.92 7.43
CA ILE A 108 -21.34 -5.04 6.37
C ILE A 108 -21.56 -3.59 6.79
N LEU A 109 -20.48 -2.81 6.74
CA LEU A 109 -20.48 -1.36 6.82
C LEU A 109 -20.44 -0.77 5.42
N GLU A 110 -21.45 0.02 5.05
CA GLU A 110 -21.50 0.71 3.77
C GLU A 110 -20.94 2.14 3.91
N LEU A 111 -20.04 2.50 3.01
CA LEU A 111 -19.41 3.82 2.93
C LEU A 111 -19.75 4.43 1.57
N PRO A 112 -20.88 5.16 1.44
CA PRO A 112 -21.34 5.73 0.18
C PRO A 112 -20.60 7.03 -0.18
N GLY A 113 -20.73 7.45 -1.45
CA GLY A 113 -20.28 8.77 -1.91
C GLY A 113 -18.77 8.91 -2.09
N ILE A 114 -18.03 7.79 -2.20
CA ILE A 114 -16.57 7.82 -2.34
C ILE A 114 -16.22 8.16 -3.78
N ARG A 115 -15.40 9.21 -3.96
CA ARG A 115 -14.91 9.63 -5.27
C ARG A 115 -13.39 9.58 -5.29
N CYS A 116 -12.84 9.08 -6.39
CA CYS A 116 -11.41 8.98 -6.59
C CYS A 116 -10.90 10.24 -7.30
N ALA A 117 -9.95 10.94 -6.69
CA ALA A 117 -9.29 12.08 -7.34
C ALA A 117 -8.45 11.64 -8.55
N TYR A 118 -7.96 10.39 -8.54
CA TYR A 118 -7.13 9.81 -9.59
C TYR A 118 -7.51 8.34 -9.80
N GLY A 119 -7.36 7.85 -11.04
CA GLY A 119 -7.54 6.44 -11.35
C GLY A 119 -8.98 5.94 -11.29
N HIS A 120 -9.97 6.84 -11.34
CA HIS A 120 -11.40 6.48 -11.32
C HIS A 120 -11.75 5.50 -12.44
N ASP A 121 -11.45 5.86 -13.69
CA ASP A 121 -11.77 5.05 -14.87
C ASP A 121 -11.05 3.70 -14.84
N ALA A 122 -9.80 3.68 -14.39
CA ALA A 122 -9.04 2.44 -14.24
C ALA A 122 -9.68 1.51 -13.21
N LEU A 123 -10.11 2.05 -12.06
CA LEU A 123 -10.81 1.28 -11.03
C LEU A 123 -12.16 0.76 -11.52
N VAL A 124 -12.93 1.59 -12.24
CA VAL A 124 -14.19 1.16 -12.89
C VAL A 124 -13.94 0.02 -13.86
N ALA A 125 -12.95 0.16 -14.75
CA ALA A 125 -12.60 -0.89 -15.71
C ALA A 125 -12.19 -2.18 -15.01
N THR A 126 -11.39 -2.11 -13.95
CA THR A 126 -10.99 -3.27 -13.14
C THR A 126 -12.20 -3.95 -12.50
N LEU A 127 -13.14 -3.19 -11.91
CA LEU A 127 -14.36 -3.74 -11.32
C LEU A 127 -15.24 -4.45 -12.35
N LEU A 128 -15.43 -3.84 -13.53
CA LEU A 128 -16.23 -4.38 -14.62
C LEU A 128 -15.58 -5.58 -15.31
N SER A 129 -14.26 -5.76 -15.18
CA SER A 129 -13.55 -6.91 -15.77
C SER A 129 -13.92 -8.26 -15.12
N GLY A 130 -14.45 -8.23 -13.89
CA GLY A 130 -14.73 -9.42 -13.10
C GLY A 130 -15.95 -10.21 -13.61
N ARG A 131 -15.74 -11.47 -13.99
CA ARG A 131 -16.80 -12.36 -14.50
C ARG A 131 -16.69 -13.78 -13.96
N ARG A 132 -17.82 -14.50 -13.97
CA ARG A 132 -17.89 -15.93 -13.68
C ARG A 132 -17.79 -16.67 -15.00
N ILE A 133 -16.89 -17.65 -15.10
CA ILE A 133 -16.73 -18.48 -16.29
C ILE A 133 -16.87 -19.95 -15.91
N ALA A 134 -17.43 -20.73 -16.83
CA ALA A 134 -17.37 -22.18 -16.75
C ALA A 134 -15.94 -22.64 -16.98
N ALA A 135 -15.50 -23.63 -16.20
CA ALA A 135 -14.21 -24.28 -16.34
C ALA A 135 -14.36 -25.76 -15.97
N GLN A 136 -13.31 -26.55 -16.20
CA GLN A 136 -13.26 -27.95 -15.81
C GLN A 136 -12.08 -28.19 -14.85
N THR A 137 -12.25 -29.07 -13.88
CA THR A 137 -11.14 -29.56 -13.06
C THR A 137 -10.23 -30.48 -13.87
N LYS A 138 -9.05 -30.80 -13.34
CA LYS A 138 -8.15 -31.81 -13.95
C LYS A 138 -8.82 -33.18 -14.15
N ALA A 139 -9.88 -33.48 -13.40
CA ALA A 139 -10.68 -34.70 -13.51
C ALA A 139 -11.92 -34.57 -14.42
N GLY A 140 -12.02 -33.49 -15.21
CA GLY A 140 -13.12 -33.26 -16.16
C GLY A 140 -14.44 -32.79 -15.53
N LYS A 141 -14.48 -32.52 -14.22
CA LYS A 141 -15.71 -32.07 -13.54
C LYS A 141 -15.98 -30.60 -13.86
N PRO A 142 -17.19 -30.22 -14.30
CA PRO A 142 -17.52 -28.82 -14.54
C PRO A 142 -17.54 -28.03 -13.23
N ILE A 143 -16.92 -26.86 -13.24
CA ILE A 143 -16.87 -25.90 -12.15
C ILE A 143 -17.14 -24.49 -12.68
N VAL A 144 -17.52 -23.58 -11.78
CA VAL A 144 -17.61 -22.16 -12.08
C VAL A 144 -16.50 -21.46 -11.32
N LYS A 145 -15.60 -20.78 -12.04
CA LYS A 145 -14.54 -19.97 -11.44
C LYS A 145 -14.76 -18.50 -11.73
N ARG A 146 -14.32 -17.64 -10.82
CA ARG A 146 -14.27 -16.20 -11.06
C ARG A 146 -12.93 -15.84 -11.69
N VAL A 147 -12.96 -14.96 -12.66
CA VAL A 147 -11.77 -14.34 -13.26
C VAL A 147 -12.01 -12.84 -13.27
N GLY A 148 -11.02 -12.10 -12.82
CA GLY A 148 -11.03 -10.64 -12.74
C GLY A 148 -9.64 -10.17 -12.37
N ALA A 149 -9.54 -8.97 -11.81
CA ALA A 149 -8.31 -8.45 -11.26
C ALA A 149 -8.46 -8.18 -9.75
N ALA A 150 -7.35 -8.33 -9.04
CA ALA A 150 -7.31 -8.06 -7.60
C ALA A 150 -7.42 -6.55 -7.34
N ILE A 151 -8.21 -6.19 -6.32
CA ILE A 151 -8.30 -4.80 -5.85
C ILE A 151 -8.01 -4.80 -4.36
N SER A 152 -6.95 -4.12 -3.95
CA SER A 152 -6.63 -4.00 -2.52
C SER A 152 -7.00 -2.63 -1.99
N TYR A 153 -7.56 -2.57 -0.78
CA TYR A 153 -7.97 -1.31 -0.16
C TYR A 153 -7.15 -1.04 1.09
N ARG A 154 -6.48 0.12 1.14
CA ARG A 154 -5.80 0.62 2.33
C ARG A 154 -6.60 1.76 2.92
N PHE A 155 -7.09 1.56 4.13
CA PHE A 155 -7.73 2.60 4.93
C PHE A 155 -6.66 3.27 5.78
N LEU A 156 -6.59 4.59 5.74
CA LEU A 156 -5.62 5.38 6.46
C LEU A 156 -6.31 6.58 7.11
N ARG A 157 -6.17 6.69 8.43
CA ARG A 157 -6.52 7.87 9.19
C ARG A 157 -5.30 8.78 9.34
N ASP A 158 -5.50 10.05 9.09
CA ASP A 158 -4.55 11.11 9.36
C ASP A 158 -5.24 12.33 9.99
N GLY A 159 -4.55 13.47 10.06
CA GLY A 159 -5.10 14.70 10.64
C GLY A 159 -6.30 15.29 9.91
N LYS A 160 -6.62 14.84 8.68
CA LYS A 160 -7.80 15.26 7.90
C LYS A 160 -8.96 14.27 8.00
N GLY A 161 -8.73 13.07 8.55
CA GLY A 161 -9.74 12.03 8.69
C GLY A 161 -9.35 10.73 8.01
N TRP A 162 -10.34 9.91 7.67
CA TRP A 162 -10.14 8.64 6.98
C TRP A 162 -10.04 8.84 5.47
N ARG A 163 -9.09 8.13 4.85
CA ARG A 163 -8.89 8.04 3.40
C ARG A 163 -8.79 6.59 3.00
N VAL A 164 -9.34 6.26 1.84
CA VAL A 164 -9.17 4.95 1.19
C VAL A 164 -8.27 5.11 -0.03
N PHE A 165 -7.31 4.20 -0.15
CA PHE A 165 -6.53 3.98 -1.35
C PHE A 165 -6.93 2.64 -1.95
N ALA A 166 -7.38 2.63 -3.21
CA ALA A 166 -7.59 1.41 -3.98
C ALA A 166 -6.35 1.15 -4.85
N SER A 167 -5.78 -0.03 -4.71
CA SER A 167 -4.64 -0.50 -5.51
C SER A 167 -5.12 -1.57 -6.47
N ILE A 168 -4.85 -1.35 -7.75
CA ILE A 168 -5.10 -2.28 -8.85
C ILE A 168 -3.77 -2.59 -9.54
N GLU A 169 -3.75 -3.65 -10.35
CA GLU A 169 -2.61 -3.93 -11.21
C GLU A 169 -2.39 -2.76 -12.18
N ALA A 170 -1.16 -2.23 -12.20
CA ALA A 170 -0.81 -1.17 -13.12
C ALA A 170 -0.81 -1.72 -14.55
N GLN A 171 -1.60 -1.11 -15.44
CA GLN A 171 -1.50 -1.45 -16.85
C GLN A 171 -0.14 -1.01 -17.37
N ALA A 172 0.59 -1.94 -17.97
CA ALA A 172 1.82 -1.62 -18.68
C ALA A 172 1.45 -0.65 -19.81
N VAL A 173 1.97 0.56 -19.73
CA VAL A 173 1.89 1.52 -20.83
C VAL A 173 3.11 1.27 -21.71
N ASP A 174 2.90 1.16 -23.02
CA ASP A 174 4.01 1.06 -23.95
C ASP A 174 4.92 2.29 -23.78
N HIS A 175 6.12 2.07 -23.25
CA HIS A 175 7.12 3.10 -23.11
C HIS A 175 7.73 3.40 -24.48
N VAL A 176 7.06 4.27 -25.24
CA VAL A 176 7.56 4.71 -26.54
C VAL A 176 8.51 5.90 -26.33
N SER A 177 9.81 5.63 -26.26
CA SER A 177 10.83 6.68 -26.41
C SER A 177 11.18 6.85 -27.89
N ARG A 178 11.14 8.09 -28.39
CA ARG A 178 11.53 8.41 -29.76
C ARG A 178 12.74 9.31 -29.73
N ARG A 179 13.90 8.82 -30.19
CA ARG A 179 15.13 9.62 -30.32
C ARG A 179 14.95 10.88 -31.18
N THR A 180 13.97 10.86 -32.10
CA THR A 180 13.64 12.01 -32.95
C THR A 180 12.98 13.16 -32.21
N LEU A 181 12.56 12.98 -30.96
CA LEU A 181 12.00 14.01 -30.11
C LEU A 181 13.04 14.63 -29.17
N GLY A 182 14.29 14.17 -29.23
CA GLY A 182 15.32 14.60 -28.29
C GLY A 182 15.36 13.77 -27.01
N ALA A 183 15.88 14.36 -25.93
CA ALA A 183 16.05 13.67 -24.65
C ALA A 183 15.91 14.63 -23.46
N LEU A 184 15.46 14.09 -22.33
CA LEU A 184 15.52 14.73 -21.03
C LEU A 184 16.59 14.03 -20.19
N GLY A 185 17.64 14.77 -19.83
CA GLY A 185 18.68 14.34 -18.90
C GLY A 185 18.37 14.84 -17.50
N ILE A 186 18.35 13.94 -16.52
CA ILE A 186 18.16 14.27 -15.10
C ILE A 186 19.41 13.82 -14.35
N ASP A 187 20.04 14.76 -13.64
CA ASP A 187 21.19 14.49 -12.78
C ASP A 187 20.88 14.91 -11.33
N ILE A 188 21.17 14.02 -10.38
CA ILE A 188 20.85 14.21 -8.97
C ILE A 188 22.13 14.57 -8.23
N ASN A 189 22.29 15.84 -7.90
CA ASN A 189 23.41 16.36 -7.13
C ASN A 189 23.06 16.48 -5.64
N ALA A 190 24.08 16.69 -4.79
CA ALA A 190 23.89 16.73 -3.34
C ALA A 190 23.05 17.94 -2.87
N ASP A 191 23.05 19.01 -3.65
CA ASP A 191 22.45 20.31 -3.34
C ASP A 191 21.31 20.67 -4.30
N HIS A 192 21.21 20.03 -5.46
CA HIS A 192 20.17 20.32 -6.45
C HIS A 192 19.86 19.12 -7.37
N LEU A 193 18.75 19.23 -8.09
CA LEU A 193 18.40 18.36 -9.21
C LEU A 193 18.64 19.16 -10.49
N ALA A 194 19.54 18.70 -11.35
CA ALA A 194 19.77 19.31 -12.66
C ALA A 194 18.93 18.60 -13.72
N LEU A 195 18.25 19.38 -14.56
CA LEU A 195 17.45 18.91 -15.68
C LEU A 195 17.95 19.59 -16.95
N ALA A 196 18.20 18.81 -18.00
CA ALA A 196 18.51 19.32 -19.32
C ALA A 196 17.60 18.69 -20.37
N GLU A 197 17.12 19.50 -21.31
CA GLU A 197 16.41 19.05 -22.50
C GLU A 197 17.32 19.26 -23.72
N THR A 198 17.48 18.21 -24.53
CA THR A 198 18.19 18.30 -25.81
C THR A 198 17.27 17.99 -26.97
N ASP A 199 17.48 18.63 -28.11
CA ASP A 199 16.82 18.28 -29.36
C ASP A 199 17.30 16.92 -29.91
N ARG A 200 16.76 16.51 -31.06
CA ARG A 200 17.13 15.26 -31.74
C ARG A 200 18.59 15.19 -32.22
N PHE A 201 19.30 16.31 -32.26
CA PHE A 201 20.70 16.44 -32.67
C PHE A 201 21.64 16.54 -31.47
N GLY A 202 21.11 16.57 -30.24
CA GLY A 202 21.89 16.73 -29.02
C GLY A 202 22.18 18.19 -28.66
N ASN A 203 21.54 19.16 -29.33
CA ASN A 203 21.65 20.56 -28.94
C ASN A 203 20.78 20.83 -27.72
N LEU A 204 21.32 21.58 -26.76
CA LEU A 204 20.59 22.02 -25.57
C LEU A 204 19.45 22.96 -25.97
N ILE A 205 18.23 22.61 -25.55
CA ILE A 205 17.04 23.44 -25.66
C ILE A 205 16.83 24.23 -24.37
N ALA A 206 16.91 23.54 -23.23
CA ALA A 206 16.65 24.12 -21.91
C ALA A 206 17.47 23.43 -20.82
N VAL A 207 17.80 24.17 -19.76
CA VAL A 207 18.46 23.67 -18.55
C VAL A 207 17.76 24.26 -17.32
N LYS A 208 17.60 23.48 -16.26
CA LYS A 208 16.99 23.90 -15.00
C LYS A 208 17.65 23.26 -13.79
#